data_AF-A0A8T5F507-F1
#
_entry.id   AF-A0A8T5F507-F1
#
_cell.length_a   1.000
_cell.length_b   1.000
_cell.length_c   1.000
_cell.angle_alpha   90.00
_cell.angle_beta   90.00
_cell.angle_gamma   90.00
#
_symmetry.space_group_name_H-M   'P 1'
#
loop_
_entity.id
_entity.type
_entity.pdbx_description
1 polymer ?
#
loop_
_entity_poly.entity_id
_entity_poly.type
_entity_poly.pdbx_seq_one_letter_code
_entity_poly.pdbx_strand_id
1 'polypeptide(L)'
;ESDSGFVKIFNDFNQDLNDINFELTGNLAEILDLEFTNVEILKAGKEVINHFYVNENKNGESGVYEGNLEVKYNDEVYDSISIMINILSEDEVPINDSLPEINISDERKEPDEPSSNKPLLFGILAFVVVLAILILIKYKKSKKKSNLPFEKN
;
A
#
# COMPACT_ATOMS: atom_id res chain seq x y z
N GLU A 1 -7.31 -18.69 -6.73
CA GLU A 1 -6.80 -17.46 -6.11
C GLU A 1 -5.46 -17.19 -6.78
N SER A 2 -5.17 -15.95 -7.16
CA SER A 2 -3.87 -15.64 -7.74
C SER A 2 -2.82 -15.69 -6.64
N ASP A 3 -1.81 -16.54 -6.79
CA ASP A 3 -0.71 -16.65 -5.83
C ASP A 3 -0.02 -15.29 -5.69
N SER A 4 0.13 -14.81 -4.45
CA SER A 4 0.62 -13.46 -4.17
C SER A 4 1.43 -13.39 -2.88
N GLY A 5 2.29 -12.38 -2.82
CA GLY A 5 3.13 -12.07 -1.67
C GLY A 5 3.37 -10.58 -1.54
N PHE A 6 4.20 -10.21 -0.56
CA PHE A 6 4.60 -8.81 -0.37
C PHE A 6 6.00 -8.70 0.18
N VAL A 7 6.65 -7.58 -0.10
CA VAL A 7 7.86 -7.13 0.59
C VAL A 7 7.58 -5.83 1.33
N LYS A 8 8.27 -5.63 2.45
CA LYS A 8 8.27 -4.37 3.18
C LYS A 8 9.64 -3.73 3.04
N ILE A 9 9.66 -2.49 2.54
CA ILE A 9 10.88 -1.70 2.42
C ILE A 9 10.80 -0.54 3.42
N PHE A 10 11.81 -0.41 4.26
CA PHE A 10 11.89 0.64 5.28
C PHE A 10 13.02 1.62 4.93
N ASN A 11 12.71 2.92 4.93
CA ASN A 11 13.73 3.95 4.81
C ASN A 11 14.35 4.23 6.17
N ASP A 12 15.53 3.66 6.41
CA ASP A 12 16.34 3.86 7.60
C ASP A 12 17.26 5.09 7.53
N PHE A 13 17.26 5.82 6.40
CA PHE A 13 18.00 7.06 6.27
C PHE A 13 17.33 8.19 7.06
N ASN A 14 18.15 9.14 7.53
CA ASN A 14 17.69 10.36 8.21
C ASN A 14 17.17 11.43 7.22
N GLN A 15 16.77 11.03 6.01
CA GLN A 15 16.29 11.91 4.95
C GLN A 15 15.23 11.21 4.10
N ASP A 16 14.41 12.03 3.44
CA ASP A 16 13.44 11.53 2.47
C ASP A 16 14.18 11.04 1.21
N LEU A 17 13.76 9.90 0.69
CA LEU A 17 14.26 9.35 -0.56
C LEU A 17 13.23 9.62 -1.65
N ASN A 18 13.68 10.16 -2.78
CA ASN A 18 12.82 10.45 -3.93
C ASN A 18 13.06 9.44 -5.04
N ASP A 19 12.04 9.17 -5.84
CA ASP A 19 12.13 8.37 -7.07
C ASP A 19 12.77 6.98 -6.85
N ILE A 20 12.32 6.25 -5.82
CA ILE A 20 12.76 4.87 -5.60
C ILE A 20 12.08 3.98 -6.63
N ASN A 21 12.86 3.16 -7.33
CA ASN A 21 12.36 2.19 -8.30
C ASN A 21 12.53 0.75 -7.82
N PHE A 22 11.59 -0.10 -8.21
CA PHE A 22 11.59 -1.52 -7.94
C PHE A 22 11.61 -2.29 -9.26
N GLU A 23 12.54 -3.22 -9.37
CA GLU A 23 12.72 -4.00 -10.60
C GLU A 23 12.89 -5.48 -10.27
N LEU A 24 12.17 -6.33 -10.99
CA LEU A 24 12.39 -7.78 -10.96
C LEU A 24 13.42 -8.14 -12.03
N THR A 25 14.34 -9.03 -11.66
CA THR A 25 15.42 -9.50 -12.54
C THR A 25 15.33 -11.01 -12.76
N GLY A 26 16.13 -11.53 -13.69
CA GLY A 26 16.15 -12.96 -14.01
C GLY A 26 14.87 -13.45 -14.69
N ASN A 27 14.63 -14.75 -14.65
CA ASN A 27 13.39 -15.33 -15.18
C ASN A 27 12.20 -15.10 -14.23
N LEU A 28 12.44 -14.60 -13.00
CA LEU A 28 11.36 -14.19 -12.09
C LEU A 28 10.47 -13.07 -12.66
N ALA A 29 11.05 -12.15 -13.42
CA ALA A 29 10.31 -11.06 -14.09
C ALA A 29 9.30 -11.57 -15.14
N GLU A 30 9.50 -12.80 -15.60
CA GLU A 30 8.64 -13.46 -16.58
C GLU A 30 7.37 -14.03 -15.93
N ILE A 31 7.31 -14.20 -14.61
CA ILE A 31 6.13 -14.78 -13.94
C ILE A 31 5.50 -13.87 -12.90
N LEU A 32 6.25 -12.90 -12.36
CA LEU A 32 5.75 -11.97 -11.36
C LEU A 32 5.45 -10.60 -11.94
N ASP A 33 4.45 -9.95 -11.34
CA ASP A 33 4.21 -8.51 -11.46
C ASP A 33 4.26 -7.85 -10.09
N LEU A 34 4.72 -6.60 -10.07
CA LEU A 34 4.70 -5.73 -8.89
C LEU A 34 3.45 -4.84 -8.93
N GLU A 35 2.87 -4.56 -7.76
CA GLU A 35 1.75 -3.60 -7.62
C GLU A 35 2.16 -2.21 -8.09
N PHE A 36 3.38 -1.80 -7.76
CA PHE A 36 4.01 -0.60 -8.27
C PHE A 36 5.51 -0.81 -8.49
N THR A 37 6.06 -0.08 -9.46
CA THR A 37 7.48 -0.11 -9.79
C THR A 37 8.22 1.14 -9.35
N ASN A 38 7.50 2.15 -8.85
CA ASN A 38 8.08 3.42 -8.43
C ASN A 38 7.36 3.97 -7.18
N VAL A 39 8.14 4.60 -6.30
CA VAL A 39 7.69 5.41 -5.18
C VAL A 39 8.32 6.79 -5.30
N GLU A 40 7.50 7.79 -5.58
CA GLU A 40 7.94 9.18 -5.76
C GLU A 40 8.66 9.71 -4.52
N ILE A 41 8.13 9.46 -3.32
CA ILE A 41 8.73 9.89 -2.05
C ILE A 41 8.53 8.82 -0.98
N LEU A 42 9.63 8.30 -0.43
CA LEU A 42 9.65 7.48 0.78
C LEU A 42 10.28 8.29 1.92
N LYS A 43 9.46 8.73 2.87
CA LYS A 43 9.90 9.59 3.97
C LYS A 43 10.84 8.89 4.94
N ALA A 44 11.72 9.65 5.59
CA ALA A 44 12.60 9.15 6.64
C ALA A 44 11.83 8.39 7.72
N GLY A 45 12.29 7.19 8.06
CA GLY A 45 11.68 6.33 9.08
C GLY A 45 10.29 5.80 8.71
N LYS A 46 9.93 5.77 7.42
CA LYS A 46 8.68 5.17 6.94
C LYS A 46 8.93 3.90 6.14
N GLU A 47 7.92 3.05 6.12
CA GLU A 47 7.88 1.85 5.30
C GLU A 47 6.90 1.98 4.15
N VAL A 48 7.18 1.25 3.08
CA VAL A 48 6.25 0.97 1.99
C VAL A 48 6.12 -0.54 1.84
N ILE A 49 4.92 -1.00 1.52
CA ILE A 49 4.62 -2.40 1.24
C ILE A 49 4.40 -2.51 -0.26
N ASN A 50 5.18 -3.35 -0.94
CA ASN A 50 4.98 -3.65 -2.36
C ASN A 50 4.49 -5.07 -2.49
N HIS A 51 3.29 -5.23 -3.04
CA HIS A 51 2.73 -6.54 -3.33
C HIS A 51 3.24 -7.06 -4.67
N PHE A 52 3.42 -8.38 -4.76
CA PHE A 52 3.72 -9.03 -6.02
C PHE A 52 2.77 -10.20 -6.24
N TYR A 53 2.47 -10.47 -7.50
CA TYR A 53 1.46 -11.43 -7.91
C TYR A 53 2.04 -12.30 -9.02
N VAL A 54 1.75 -13.60 -8.97
CA VAL A 54 1.97 -14.47 -10.13
C VAL A 54 0.99 -14.04 -11.21
N ASN A 55 1.52 -13.58 -12.34
CA ASN A 55 0.70 -13.11 -13.44
C ASN A 55 0.17 -14.32 -14.22
N GLU A 56 -1.10 -14.63 -14.03
CA GLU A 56 -1.78 -15.74 -14.73
C GLU A 56 -1.75 -15.63 -16.27
N ASN A 57 -1.54 -14.43 -16.81
CA ASN A 57 -1.38 -14.20 -18.26
C ASN A 57 0.05 -14.36 -18.75
N LYS A 58 1.04 -14.32 -17.85
CA LYS A 58 2.41 -14.70 -18.14
C LYS A 58 2.53 -16.20 -17.82
N ASN A 59 2.33 -17.04 -18.82
CA ASN A 59 2.34 -18.50 -18.68
C ASN A 59 3.65 -19.00 -18.03
N GLY A 60 3.65 -19.17 -16.71
CA GLY A 60 4.73 -19.86 -16.01
C GLY A 60 4.61 -21.36 -16.26
N GLU A 61 5.51 -21.91 -17.08
CA GLU A 61 5.69 -23.36 -17.13
C GLU A 61 6.19 -23.87 -15.78
N SER A 62 5.88 -25.12 -15.45
CA SER A 62 6.42 -25.76 -14.25
C SER A 62 7.95 -25.73 -14.28
N GLY A 63 8.56 -25.35 -13.16
CA GLY A 63 9.99 -25.13 -13.08
C GLY A 63 10.39 -24.13 -12.00
N VAL A 64 11.69 -23.82 -12.00
CA VAL A 64 12.32 -22.93 -11.03
C VAL A 64 12.54 -21.55 -11.64
N TYR A 65 12.01 -20.54 -10.96
CA TYR A 65 12.17 -19.12 -11.30
C TYR A 65 12.99 -18.45 -10.22
N GLU A 66 14.10 -17.85 -10.63
CA GLU A 66 15.09 -17.21 -9.78
C GLU A 66 15.34 -15.79 -10.27
N GLY A 67 15.49 -14.89 -9.32
CA GLY A 67 15.78 -13.51 -9.62
C GLY A 67 15.90 -12.70 -8.35
N ASN A 68 16.09 -11.40 -8.53
CA ASN A 68 16.09 -10.45 -7.43
C ASN A 68 15.00 -9.41 -7.64
N LEU A 69 14.44 -8.96 -6.53
CA LEU A 69 13.80 -7.66 -6.44
C LEU A 69 14.87 -6.62 -6.08
N GLU A 70 15.23 -5.79 -7.06
CA GLU A 70 16.20 -4.70 -6.88
C GLU A 70 15.47 -3.43 -6.45
N VAL A 71 16.01 -2.76 -5.43
CA VAL A 71 15.61 -1.43 -4.99
C VAL A 71 16.63 -0.44 -5.51
N LYS A 72 16.20 0.43 -6.42
CA LYS A 72 17.05 1.42 -7.09
C LYS A 72 16.74 2.83 -6.61
N TYR A 73 17.78 3.61 -6.38
CA TYR A 73 17.69 5.04 -6.06
C TYR A 73 18.77 5.77 -6.86
N ASN A 74 18.41 6.84 -7.59
CA ASN A 74 19.31 7.52 -8.54
C ASN A 74 19.98 6.56 -9.55
N ASP A 75 19.23 5.60 -10.10
CA ASP A 75 19.71 4.56 -11.04
C ASP A 75 20.78 3.59 -10.50
N GLU A 76 21.13 3.68 -9.21
CA GLU A 76 22.03 2.73 -8.53
C GLU A 76 21.21 1.69 -7.76
N VAL A 77 21.67 0.43 -7.75
CA VAL A 77 21.08 -0.64 -6.93
C VAL A 77 21.56 -0.47 -5.49
N TYR A 78 20.63 -0.14 -4.59
CA TYR A 78 20.91 0.03 -3.16
C TYR A 78 20.71 -1.25 -2.37
N ASP A 79 19.67 -2.01 -2.75
CA ASP A 79 19.36 -3.28 -2.11
C ASP A 79 18.85 -4.28 -3.15
N SER A 80 18.99 -5.56 -2.83
CA SER A 80 18.65 -6.67 -3.71
C SER A 80 18.18 -7.85 -2.88
N ILE A 81 16.92 -8.23 -3.06
CA ILE A 81 16.30 -9.35 -2.36
C ILE A 81 16.20 -10.52 -3.33
N SER A 82 16.93 -11.60 -3.05
CA SER A 82 16.86 -12.82 -3.86
C SER A 82 15.57 -13.59 -3.57
N ILE A 83 14.87 -13.97 -4.63
CA ILE A 83 13.58 -14.65 -4.60
C ILE A 83 13.70 -15.88 -5.51
N MET A 84 13.27 -17.03 -4.99
CA MET A 84 13.17 -18.28 -5.72
C MET A 84 11.74 -18.81 -5.59
N ILE A 85 11.12 -19.09 -6.72
CA ILE A 85 9.78 -19.68 -6.81
C ILE A 85 9.90 -21.00 -7.57
N ASN A 86 9.29 -22.05 -7.02
CA ASN A 86 9.20 -23.35 -7.67
C ASN A 86 7.74 -23.62 -8.00
N ILE A 87 7.40 -23.64 -9.30
CA ILE A 87 6.07 -23.98 -9.80
C ILE A 87 6.06 -25.47 -10.10
N LEU A 88 5.32 -26.25 -9.32
CA LEU A 88 5.22 -27.69 -9.49
C LEU A 88 4.14 -28.05 -10.54
N SER A 89 4.37 -29.12 -11.30
CA SER A 89 3.33 -29.69 -12.17
C SER A 89 2.26 -30.36 -11.30
N GLU A 90 1.01 -30.39 -11.77
CA GLU A 90 -0.12 -31.03 -11.05
C GLU A 90 0.15 -32.53 -10.76
N ASP A 91 0.94 -33.18 -11.61
CA ASP A 91 1.39 -34.58 -11.47
C ASP A 91 2.57 -34.78 -10.48
N GLU A 92 3.21 -33.69 -10.04
CA GLU A 92 4.40 -33.71 -9.18
C GLU A 92 4.11 -33.27 -7.74
N VAL A 93 2.86 -32.93 -7.40
CA VAL A 93 2.47 -32.67 -6.02
C VAL A 93 2.59 -33.99 -5.25
N PRO A 94 3.56 -34.16 -4.34
CA PRO A 94 3.59 -35.36 -3.51
C PRO A 94 2.32 -35.33 -2.66
N ILE A 95 1.41 -36.26 -2.92
CA ILE A 95 0.26 -36.53 -2.07
C ILE A 95 0.82 -37.08 -0.75
N ASN A 96 1.20 -36.18 0.14
CA ASN A 96 1.51 -36.55 1.50
C ASN A 96 0.17 -36.70 2.22
N ASP A 97 -0.43 -37.90 2.12
CA ASP A 97 -1.63 -38.35 2.85
C ASP A 97 -1.41 -38.45 4.37
N SER A 98 -0.61 -37.55 4.93
CA SER A 98 -0.27 -37.47 6.34
C SER A 98 0.09 -36.05 6.69
N LEU A 99 -0.87 -35.13 6.52
CA LEU A 99 -0.88 -33.98 7.42
C LEU A 99 -1.05 -34.55 8.84
N PRO A 100 -0.13 -34.31 9.77
CA PRO A 100 -0.39 -34.66 11.17
C PRO A 100 -1.67 -33.94 11.58
N GLU A 101 -2.59 -34.64 12.24
CA GLU A 101 -3.67 -34.01 13.00
C GLU A 101 -3.00 -33.03 13.98
N ILE A 102 -2.98 -31.75 13.60
CA ILE A 102 -2.60 -30.70 14.51
C ILE A 102 -3.80 -30.59 15.47
N ASN A 103 -3.70 -31.29 16.61
CA ASN A 103 -4.53 -31.04 17.77
C ASN A 103 -4.18 -29.64 18.30
N ILE A 104 -4.73 -28.61 17.65
CA ILE A 104 -4.76 -27.25 18.17
C ILE A 104 -5.84 -27.25 19.25
N SER A 105 -5.50 -27.84 20.40
CA SER A 105 -6.10 -27.45 21.67
C SER A 105 -5.35 -26.20 22.14
N ASP A 106 -5.43 -25.12 21.36
CA ASP A 106 -5.12 -23.79 21.84
C ASP A 106 -6.44 -23.05 21.99
N GLU A 107 -6.73 -22.77 23.26
CA GLU A 107 -7.78 -21.89 23.74
C GLU A 107 -7.60 -20.51 23.08
N ARG A 108 -8.23 -20.33 21.92
CA ARG A 108 -8.33 -19.05 21.24
C ARG A 108 -9.26 -18.17 22.10
N LYS A 109 -8.68 -17.42 23.03
CA LYS A 109 -9.32 -16.18 23.48
C LYS A 109 -9.49 -15.32 22.24
N GLU A 110 -10.74 -15.16 21.81
CA GLU A 110 -11.15 -14.11 20.90
C GLU A 110 -10.51 -12.80 21.41
N PRO A 111 -9.76 -12.07 20.57
CA PRO A 111 -9.49 -10.69 20.87
C PRO A 111 -10.85 -9.98 20.84
N ASP A 112 -11.26 -9.44 21.99
CA ASP A 112 -12.41 -8.55 22.11
C ASP A 112 -12.42 -7.57 20.93
N GLU A 113 -13.52 -7.57 20.16
CA GLU A 113 -13.78 -6.52 19.18
C GLU A 113 -13.62 -5.16 19.88
N PRO A 114 -12.73 -4.26 19.42
CA PRO A 114 -12.80 -2.88 19.83
C PRO A 114 -14.04 -2.28 19.18
N SER A 115 -15.07 -2.21 20.01
CA SER A 115 -16.30 -1.48 19.84
C SER A 115 -16.11 -0.14 19.13
N SER A 116 -17.02 0.14 18.18
CA SER A 116 -17.54 1.49 17.92
C SER A 116 -16.52 2.57 17.52
N ASN A 117 -15.98 2.47 16.31
CA ASN A 117 -15.39 3.62 15.63
C ASN A 117 -16.47 4.43 14.86
N LYS A 118 -17.33 5.14 15.60
CA LYS A 118 -18.00 6.36 15.10
C LYS A 118 -17.42 7.64 15.73
N PRO A 119 -16.15 8.00 15.45
CA PRO A 119 -15.76 9.42 15.55
C PRO A 119 -15.46 10.08 14.19
N LEU A 120 -15.28 9.32 13.09
CA LEU A 120 -14.85 9.89 11.81
C LEU A 120 -15.98 10.60 11.04
N LEU A 121 -17.22 10.11 11.11
CA LEU A 121 -18.40 10.76 10.49
C LEU A 121 -18.79 12.07 11.20
N PHE A 122 -18.64 12.17 12.52
CA PHE A 122 -18.92 13.41 13.26
C PHE A 122 -17.88 14.50 12.96
N GLY A 123 -16.61 14.12 12.76
CA GLY A 123 -15.55 15.06 12.35
C GLY A 123 -15.84 15.72 11.00
N ILE A 124 -16.26 14.94 10.00
CA ILE A 124 -16.63 15.45 8.68
C ILE A 124 -17.86 16.37 8.77
N LEU A 125 -18.88 15.98 9.52
CA LEU A 125 -20.09 16.80 9.69
C LEU A 125 -19.80 18.15 10.39
N ALA A 126 -18.95 18.14 11.42
CA ALA A 126 -18.53 19.36 12.11
C ALA A 126 -17.74 20.30 11.19
N PHE A 127 -16.84 19.75 10.35
CA PHE A 127 -16.07 20.53 9.38
C PHE A 127 -16.97 21.24 8.36
N VAL A 128 -17.98 20.55 7.83
CA VAL A 128 -18.95 21.12 6.87
C VAL A 128 -19.77 22.27 7.50
N VAL A 129 -20.20 22.12 8.75
CA VAL A 129 -20.94 23.18 9.47
C VAL A 129 -20.08 24.42 9.70
N VAL A 130 -18.82 24.26 10.10
CA VAL A 130 -17.88 25.38 10.27
C VAL A 130 -17.62 26.08 8.94
N LEU A 131 -17.47 25.33 7.85
CA LEU A 131 -17.27 25.90 6.50
C LEU A 131 -18.48 26.75 6.07
N ALA A 132 -19.69 26.25 6.28
CA ALA A 132 -20.94 26.95 5.95
C ALA A 132 -21.09 28.26 6.75
N ILE A 133 -20.74 28.25 8.05
CA ILE A 133 -20.76 29.45 8.90
C ILE A 133 -19.75 30.49 8.41
N LEU A 134 -18.53 30.08 8.06
CA LEU A 134 -17.50 31.00 7.54
C LEU A 134 -17.91 31.65 6.22
N ILE A 135 -18.55 30.88 5.32
CA ILE A 135 -19.10 31.40 4.06
C ILE A 135 -20.20 32.43 4.34
N LEU A 136 -21.14 32.13 5.26
CA LEU A 136 -22.21 33.05 5.67
C LEU A 136 -21.69 34.35 6.29
N ILE A 137 -20.65 34.27 7.15
CA ILE A 137 -20.02 35.44 7.76
C ILE A 137 -19.37 36.32 6.68
N LYS A 138 -18.62 35.73 5.74
CA LYS A 138 -18.04 36.48 4.62
C LYS A 138 -19.12 37.13 3.76
N TYR A 139 -20.20 36.42 3.46
CA TYR A 139 -21.30 36.93 2.64
C TYR A 139 -22.02 38.11 3.33
N LYS A 140 -22.30 38.01 4.64
CA LYS A 140 -22.88 39.13 5.42
C LYS A 140 -21.95 40.33 5.54
N LYS A 141 -20.65 40.12 5.72
CA LYS A 141 -19.67 41.23 5.76
C LYS A 141 -19.58 41.96 4.42
N SER A 142 -19.73 41.26 3.29
CA SER A 142 -19.72 41.88 1.96
C SER A 142 -20.94 42.78 1.73
N LYS A 143 -22.13 42.41 2.22
CA LYS A 143 -23.34 43.23 2.07
C LYS A 143 -23.39 44.47 2.99
N LYS A 144 -22.65 44.49 4.09
CA LYS A 144 -22.59 45.68 4.97
C LYS A 144 -21.75 46.84 4.40
N LYS A 145 -20.92 46.59 3.38
CA LYS A 145 -20.07 47.64 2.77
C LYS A 145 -20.71 48.38 1.58
N SER A 146 -21.91 48.00 1.12
CA SER A 146 -22.54 48.60 -0.06
C SER A 146 -23.60 49.66 0.21
N ASN A 147 -23.89 49.99 1.48
CA ASN A 147 -24.88 51.01 1.84
C ASN A 147 -24.20 52.17 2.58
N LEU A 148 -23.37 52.93 1.87
CA LEU A 148 -23.03 54.30 2.27
C LEU A 148 -23.81 55.22 1.33
N PRO A 149 -24.70 56.10 1.84
CA PRO A 149 -25.38 57.07 1.00
C PRO A 149 -24.34 58.06 0.46
N PHE A 150 -24.28 58.18 -0.86
CA PHE A 150 -23.55 59.26 -1.51
C PHE A 150 -24.19 60.58 -1.10
N GLU A 151 -23.53 61.32 -0.21
CA GLU A 151 -23.82 62.72 0.05
C GLU A 151 -23.27 63.53 -1.14
N LYS A 152 -24.17 64.14 -1.90
CA LYS A 152 -23.86 65.05 -3.01
C LYS A 152 -23.44 66.41 -2.45
N ASN A 153 -22.25 66.86 -2.79
CA ASN A 153 -21.92 68.28 -2.94
C ASN A 153 -21.90 68.63 -4.42
#